data_AF-A0A7C6F167-F1
#
_entry.id   AF-A0A7C6F167-F1
#
_cell.length_a   1.000
_cell.length_b   1.000
_cell.length_c   1.000
_cell.angle_alpha   90.00
_cell.angle_beta   90.00
_cell.angle_gamma   90.00
#
_symmetry.space_group_name_H-M   'P 1'
#
loop_
_entity.id
_entity.type
_entity.pdbx_description
1 polymer ?
#
loop_
_entity_poly.entity_id
_entity_poly.type
_entity_poly.pdbx_seq_one_letter_code
_entity_poly.pdbx_strand_id
1 'polypeptide(L)'
;FEKIASSIPEYSELVIDVTHGFRSLPMLTLAVAVYLKVTKKVTIRHIFYGAYEARNTETNISPVFELTPFLDIITWSFATDYFIKIGKADQLKQITHEIQNTWYRQEKDYKPKGLKNLGNKLGDLSDALSLVRTFKVLDLARELPEAIEQSKKDVANIPQARPLASLLDQMAGTFKEMIVSKENNEDLKAQAAIVQYYLDTGQYQQAITLARELLVSEVCLLLKFHMINDRQCAEDILNEKNTEPLPSGLTPDKLIYLNELRALWKNFSDLRNDINHAGMRENPAAANVLITNTKENCSKVIQSIDRNN
;
A
#
# COMPACT_ATOMS: atom_id res chain seq x y z
N PHE A 1 18.62 -14.52 24.68
CA PHE A 1 18.13 -13.30 24.04
C PHE A 1 18.53 -12.07 24.85
N GLU A 2 17.91 -11.83 26.02
CA GLU A 2 18.07 -10.58 26.80
C GLU A 2 19.52 -10.20 27.07
N LYS A 3 20.35 -11.17 27.50
CA LYS A 3 21.79 -10.93 27.76
C LYS A 3 22.54 -10.33 26.56
N ILE A 4 22.24 -10.78 25.34
CA ILE A 4 22.86 -10.26 24.10
C ILE A 4 22.30 -8.88 23.80
N ALA A 5 20.97 -8.73 23.89
CA ALA A 5 20.31 -7.48 23.57
C ALA A 5 20.73 -6.35 24.52
N SER A 6 20.89 -6.62 25.82
CA SER A 6 21.29 -5.63 26.82
C SER A 6 22.76 -5.22 26.68
N SER A 7 23.64 -6.11 26.23
CA SER A 7 25.09 -5.84 26.14
C SER A 7 25.49 -4.96 24.95
N ILE A 8 24.62 -4.84 23.94
CA ILE A 8 24.91 -4.07 22.72
C ILE A 8 24.45 -2.62 22.89
N PRO A 9 25.32 -1.60 22.76
CA PRO A 9 24.91 -0.20 22.84
C PRO A 9 24.03 0.24 21.67
N GLU A 10 23.27 1.31 21.87
CA GLU A 10 22.48 1.95 20.80
C GLU A 10 23.39 2.52 19.70
N TYR A 11 22.85 2.57 18.47
CA TYR A 11 23.51 3.10 17.26
C TYR A 11 24.84 2.41 16.89
N SER A 12 25.13 1.25 17.48
CA SER A 12 26.36 0.50 17.21
C SER A 12 26.38 -0.10 15.80
N GLU A 13 27.58 -0.22 15.23
CA GLU A 13 27.82 -1.05 14.06
C GLU A 13 28.31 -2.44 14.46
N LEU A 14 27.68 -3.49 13.92
CA LEU A 14 27.95 -4.86 14.32
C LEU A 14 28.47 -5.70 13.15
N VAL A 15 29.53 -6.45 13.41
CA VAL A 15 29.97 -7.61 12.64
C VAL A 15 29.77 -8.83 13.52
N ILE A 16 29.03 -9.80 13.04
CA ILE A 16 28.57 -10.93 13.84
C ILE A 16 29.14 -12.23 13.27
N ASP A 17 29.84 -12.99 14.10
CA ASP A 17 30.32 -14.33 13.75
C ASP A 17 29.46 -15.39 14.46
N VAL A 18 28.84 -16.28 13.68
CA VAL A 18 28.02 -17.41 14.19
C VAL A 18 28.68 -18.78 13.97
N THR A 19 29.98 -18.82 13.66
CA THR A 19 30.75 -20.04 13.36
C THR A 19 30.72 -21.06 14.50
N HIS A 20 30.94 -20.61 15.73
CA HIS A 20 31.13 -21.51 16.90
C HIS A 20 29.87 -21.67 17.77
N GLY A 21 28.67 -21.49 17.19
CA GLY A 21 27.42 -21.64 17.92
C GLY A 21 26.78 -23.02 17.83
N PHE A 22 25.98 -23.40 18.84
CA PHE A 22 24.99 -24.48 18.65
C PHE A 22 24.08 -24.15 17.46
N ARG A 23 23.52 -25.18 16.78
CA ARG A 23 22.74 -25.03 15.55
C ARG A 23 21.57 -24.02 15.63
N SER A 24 21.03 -23.79 16.83
CA SER A 24 19.95 -22.80 17.06
C SER A 24 20.44 -21.35 17.17
N LEU A 25 21.73 -21.12 17.47
CA LEU A 25 22.28 -19.79 17.72
C LEU A 25 22.33 -18.90 16.48
N PRO A 26 22.63 -19.38 15.25
CA PRO A 26 22.49 -18.55 14.04
C PRO A 26 21.07 -17.99 13.87
N MET A 27 20.03 -18.82 14.10
CA MET A 27 18.63 -18.39 14.02
C MET A 27 18.28 -17.37 15.12
N LEU A 28 18.70 -17.63 16.36
CA LEU A 28 18.54 -16.68 17.46
C LEU A 28 19.24 -15.35 17.15
N THR A 29 20.43 -15.41 16.58
CA THR A 29 21.25 -14.23 16.25
C THR A 29 20.59 -13.38 15.19
N LEU A 30 20.01 -13.99 14.16
CA LEU A 30 19.22 -13.28 13.15
C LEU A 30 18.02 -12.57 13.78
N ALA A 31 17.28 -13.25 14.66
CA ALA A 31 16.13 -12.65 15.37
C ALA A 31 16.57 -11.49 16.28
N VAL A 32 17.68 -11.64 17.00
CA VAL A 32 18.27 -10.57 17.82
C VAL A 32 18.71 -9.39 16.95
N ALA A 33 19.32 -9.65 15.80
CA ALA A 33 19.75 -8.60 14.87
C ALA A 33 18.56 -7.77 14.36
N VAL A 34 17.46 -8.43 13.95
CA VAL A 34 16.22 -7.75 13.56
C VAL A 34 15.66 -6.91 14.71
N TYR A 35 15.59 -7.48 15.92
CA TYR A 35 15.12 -6.77 17.12
C TYR A 35 15.96 -5.53 17.43
N LEU A 36 17.29 -5.63 17.36
CA LEU A 36 18.21 -4.54 17.68
C LEU A 36 18.16 -3.42 16.64
N LYS A 37 17.92 -3.71 15.35
CA LYS A 37 17.71 -2.68 14.33
C LYS A 37 16.53 -1.78 14.69
N VAL A 38 15.46 -2.35 15.26
CA VAL A 38 14.26 -1.61 15.64
C VAL A 38 14.47 -0.86 16.96
N THR A 39 14.93 -1.55 18.00
CA THR A 39 14.96 -1.05 19.39
C THR A 39 16.19 -0.20 19.71
N LYS A 40 17.32 -0.49 19.08
CA LYS A 40 18.61 0.16 19.37
C LYS A 40 19.23 0.85 18.16
N LYS A 41 18.55 0.86 17.01
CA LYS A 41 19.01 1.49 15.76
C LYS A 41 20.43 1.06 15.35
N VAL A 42 20.79 -0.19 15.62
CA VAL A 42 22.10 -0.74 15.24
C VAL A 42 22.19 -0.94 13.73
N THR A 43 23.41 -0.85 13.21
CA THR A 43 23.72 -1.18 11.82
C THR A 43 24.43 -2.52 11.77
N ILE A 44 23.81 -3.53 11.15
CA ILE A 44 24.47 -4.82 10.93
C ILE A 44 25.28 -4.72 9.65
N ARG A 45 26.61 -4.74 9.76
CA ARG A 45 27.53 -4.67 8.62
C ARG A 45 27.68 -6.05 7.98
N HIS A 46 27.98 -7.05 8.78
CA HIS A 46 28.17 -8.42 8.30
C HIS A 46 27.69 -9.45 9.31
N ILE A 47 27.19 -10.57 8.80
CA ILE A 47 27.01 -11.81 9.57
C ILE A 47 27.80 -12.91 8.85
N PHE A 48 28.76 -13.55 9.52
CA PHE A 48 29.60 -14.58 8.94
C PHE A 48 29.39 -15.94 9.59
N TYR A 49 29.48 -16.99 8.79
CA TYR A 49 29.43 -18.37 9.24
C TYR A 49 30.51 -19.19 8.52
N GLY A 50 31.51 -19.64 9.28
CA GLY A 50 32.49 -20.61 8.81
C GLY A 50 31.92 -22.02 8.80
N ALA A 51 31.76 -22.61 7.61
CA ALA A 51 31.21 -23.96 7.47
C ALA A 51 32.35 -24.99 7.46
N TYR A 52 32.86 -25.33 8.64
CA TYR A 52 33.95 -26.30 8.78
C TYR A 52 33.61 -27.67 8.16
N GLU A 53 32.38 -28.14 8.34
CA GLU A 53 31.91 -29.42 7.76
C GLU A 53 31.78 -29.39 6.23
N ALA A 54 31.68 -28.21 5.61
CA ALA A 54 31.63 -28.03 4.16
C ALA A 54 33.03 -27.88 3.54
N ARG A 55 34.08 -28.29 4.25
CA ARG A 55 35.48 -28.20 3.80
C ARG A 55 35.69 -29.01 2.53
N ASN A 56 36.36 -28.40 1.57
CA ASN A 56 36.85 -29.11 0.40
C ASN A 56 37.91 -30.14 0.84
N THR A 57 37.69 -31.41 0.53
CA THR A 57 38.54 -32.53 0.97
C THR A 57 39.90 -32.55 0.28
N GLU A 58 40.02 -31.97 -0.91
CA GLU A 58 41.26 -31.92 -1.69
C GLU A 58 42.15 -30.76 -1.25
N THR A 59 41.58 -29.57 -1.05
CA THR A 59 42.33 -28.36 -0.69
C THR A 59 42.42 -28.10 0.80
N ASN A 60 41.63 -28.82 1.61
CA ASN A 60 41.49 -28.62 3.06
C ASN A 60 41.01 -27.19 3.44
N ILE A 61 40.31 -26.50 2.53
CA ILE A 61 39.79 -25.14 2.73
C ILE A 61 38.29 -25.20 3.07
N SER A 62 37.91 -24.57 4.19
CA SER A 62 36.51 -24.41 4.60
C SER A 62 35.94 -23.09 4.09
N PRO A 63 34.74 -23.09 3.48
CA PRO A 63 34.11 -21.86 3.04
C PRO A 63 33.58 -21.02 4.22
N VAL A 64 33.61 -19.70 4.06
CA VAL A 64 32.92 -18.75 4.93
C VAL A 64 31.74 -18.18 4.16
N PHE A 65 30.54 -18.31 4.73
CA PHE A 65 29.32 -17.77 4.16
C PHE A 65 29.00 -16.42 4.79
N GLU A 66 28.64 -15.45 3.95
CA GLU A 66 28.05 -14.20 4.38
C GLU A 66 26.52 -14.33 4.46
N LEU A 67 25.98 -14.21 5.67
CA LEU A 67 24.57 -14.42 6.01
C LEU A 67 23.78 -13.10 6.14
N THR A 68 24.41 -11.95 5.96
CA THR A 68 23.74 -10.64 5.89
C THR A 68 22.54 -10.63 4.93
N PRO A 69 22.58 -11.30 3.74
CA PRO A 69 21.45 -11.32 2.81
C PRO A 69 20.14 -11.89 3.40
N PHE A 70 20.19 -12.68 4.47
CA PHE A 70 18.97 -13.15 5.15
C PHE A 70 18.23 -11.99 5.83
N LEU A 71 18.94 -10.99 6.35
CA LEU A 71 18.31 -9.78 6.89
C LEU A 71 17.65 -8.94 5.80
N ASP A 72 18.23 -8.91 4.60
CA ASP A 72 17.65 -8.19 3.47
C ASP A 72 16.31 -8.81 3.09
N ILE A 73 16.24 -10.14 2.97
CA ILE A 73 14.98 -10.86 2.69
C ILE A 73 13.90 -10.48 3.70
N ILE A 74 14.22 -10.53 5.01
CA ILE A 74 13.28 -10.15 6.08
C ILE A 74 12.82 -8.70 5.93
N THR A 75 13.76 -7.79 5.65
CA THR A 75 13.49 -6.36 5.49
C THR A 75 12.55 -6.12 4.31
N TRP A 76 12.80 -6.78 3.17
CA TRP A 76 11.96 -6.71 1.98
C TRP A 76 10.56 -7.25 2.19
N SER A 77 10.44 -8.40 2.87
CA SER A 77 9.14 -8.99 3.19
C SER A 77 8.32 -8.05 4.06
N PHE A 78 8.92 -7.45 5.10
CA PHE A 78 8.22 -6.49 5.96
C PHE A 78 7.83 -5.22 5.21
N ALA A 79 8.74 -4.63 4.44
CA ALA A 79 8.45 -3.41 3.67
C ALA A 79 7.35 -3.64 2.62
N THR A 80 7.31 -4.82 2.01
CA THR A 80 6.26 -5.19 1.05
C THR A 80 4.91 -5.41 1.74
N ASP A 81 4.88 -6.18 2.84
CA ASP A 81 3.65 -6.41 3.60
C ASP A 81 3.08 -5.09 4.14
N TYR A 82 3.96 -4.20 4.63
CA TYR A 82 3.58 -2.88 5.10
C TYR A 82 2.98 -2.02 3.98
N PHE A 83 3.56 -2.05 2.78
CA PHE A 83 2.98 -1.34 1.65
C PHE A 83 1.64 -1.93 1.21
N ILE A 84 1.53 -3.25 1.07
CA ILE A 84 0.28 -3.91 0.63
C ILE A 84 -0.85 -3.65 1.63
N LYS A 85 -0.59 -3.84 2.94
CA LYS A 85 -1.63 -3.77 3.98
C LYS A 85 -1.91 -2.38 4.51
N ILE A 86 -0.98 -1.44 4.41
CA ILE A 86 -1.09 -0.11 5.02
C ILE A 86 -0.97 1.01 3.98
N GLY A 87 -0.59 0.70 2.74
CA GLY A 87 -0.46 1.67 1.66
C GLY A 87 0.78 2.56 1.77
N LYS A 88 1.76 2.20 2.62
CA LYS A 88 2.96 3.01 2.88
C LYS A 88 4.21 2.42 2.24
N ALA A 89 4.80 3.17 1.31
CA ALA A 89 5.91 2.72 0.49
C ALA A 89 7.28 3.26 0.92
N ASP A 90 7.38 4.02 2.02
CA ASP A 90 8.61 4.72 2.43
C ASP A 90 9.81 3.77 2.53
N GLN A 91 9.62 2.61 3.14
CA GLN A 91 10.67 1.60 3.29
C GLN A 91 11.07 1.00 1.93
N LEU A 92 10.12 0.65 1.07
CA LEU A 92 10.42 0.13 -0.27
C LEU A 92 11.18 1.15 -1.12
N LYS A 93 10.79 2.42 -1.03
CA LYS A 93 11.48 3.53 -1.70
C LYS A 93 12.92 3.65 -1.19
N GLN A 94 13.12 3.62 0.12
CA GLN A 94 14.45 3.66 0.72
C GLN A 94 15.33 2.50 0.22
N ILE A 95 14.84 1.26 0.33
CA ILE A 95 15.67 0.09 0.01
C ILE A 95 16.01 0.06 -1.49
N THR A 96 15.05 0.33 -2.38
CA THR A 96 15.32 0.36 -3.83
C THR A 96 16.34 1.45 -4.21
N HIS A 97 16.27 2.61 -3.54
CA HIS A 97 17.26 3.68 -3.71
C HIS A 97 18.65 3.27 -3.19
N GLU A 98 18.74 2.66 -2.02
CA GLU A 98 19.98 2.23 -1.40
C GLU A 98 20.72 1.19 -2.24
N ILE A 99 20.01 0.19 -2.77
CA ILE A 99 20.60 -0.81 -3.67
C ILE A 99 21.17 -0.15 -4.92
N GLN A 100 20.34 0.65 -5.61
CA GLN A 100 20.76 1.29 -6.84
C GLN A 100 21.94 2.24 -6.60
N ASN A 101 21.89 3.08 -5.56
CA ASN A 101 22.99 3.98 -5.18
C ASN A 101 24.29 3.23 -4.91
N THR A 102 24.20 2.13 -4.16
CA THR A 102 25.37 1.31 -3.84
C THR A 102 25.96 0.66 -5.08
N TRP A 103 25.12 0.19 -6.00
CA TRP A 103 25.56 -0.34 -7.29
C TRP A 103 26.29 0.70 -8.15
N TYR A 104 25.78 1.94 -8.20
CA TYR A 104 26.43 3.03 -8.92
C TYR A 104 27.82 3.36 -8.35
N ARG A 105 27.97 3.37 -7.02
CA ARG A 105 29.25 3.61 -6.33
C ARG A 105 30.31 2.54 -6.59
N GLN A 106 29.89 1.33 -6.96
CA GLN A 106 30.81 0.23 -7.30
C GLN A 106 31.26 0.24 -8.76
N GLU A 107 30.89 1.27 -9.53
CA GLU A 107 31.30 1.50 -10.93
C GLU A 107 31.11 0.31 -11.88
N LYS A 108 30.11 -0.54 -11.63
CA LYS A 108 29.79 -1.71 -12.46
C LYS A 108 29.34 -1.32 -13.87
N ASP A 109 29.51 -2.24 -14.83
CA ASP A 109 29.12 -2.05 -16.24
C ASP A 109 27.61 -1.80 -16.42
N TYR A 110 26.80 -2.58 -15.70
CA TYR A 110 25.34 -2.42 -15.72
C TYR A 110 24.90 -1.18 -14.93
N LYS A 111 24.11 -0.30 -15.56
CA LYS A 111 23.59 0.94 -14.95
C LYS A 111 22.07 0.83 -14.71
N PRO A 112 21.63 0.40 -13.51
CA PRO A 112 20.22 0.24 -13.18
C PRO A 112 19.45 1.57 -13.20
N LYS A 113 18.19 1.52 -13.64
CA LYS A 113 17.27 2.66 -13.60
C LYS A 113 15.89 2.31 -13.06
N GLY A 114 15.51 1.03 -13.11
CA GLY A 114 14.19 0.54 -12.73
C GLY A 114 13.94 0.57 -11.22
N LEU A 115 14.94 0.27 -10.38
CA LEU A 115 14.74 0.19 -8.92
C LEU A 115 14.32 1.53 -8.30
N LYS A 116 15.08 2.61 -8.53
CA LYS A 116 14.71 3.95 -8.05
C LYS A 116 13.41 4.45 -8.66
N ASN A 117 13.17 4.18 -9.94
CA ASN A 117 11.94 4.56 -10.60
C ASN A 117 10.74 3.90 -9.90
N LEU A 118 10.79 2.58 -9.69
CA LEU A 118 9.81 1.83 -8.93
C LEU A 118 9.61 2.43 -7.54
N GLY A 119 10.68 2.62 -6.77
CA GLY A 119 10.61 3.21 -5.43
C GLY A 119 9.92 4.57 -5.40
N ASN A 120 10.18 5.42 -6.39
CA ASN A 120 9.51 6.71 -6.51
C ASN A 120 8.02 6.55 -6.84
N LYS A 121 7.66 5.70 -7.81
CA LYS A 121 6.25 5.45 -8.18
C LYS A 121 5.43 4.88 -7.03
N LEU A 122 6.01 3.95 -6.27
CA LEU A 122 5.38 3.41 -5.06
C LEU A 122 5.18 4.49 -3.98
N GLY A 123 6.19 5.36 -3.79
CA GLY A 123 6.09 6.52 -2.91
C GLY A 123 4.96 7.48 -3.32
N ASP A 124 4.93 7.87 -4.59
CA ASP A 124 3.90 8.75 -5.13
C ASP A 124 2.49 8.14 -5.00
N LEU A 125 2.38 6.82 -5.20
CA LEU A 125 1.12 6.08 -5.04
C LEU A 125 0.67 6.06 -3.58
N SER A 126 1.60 5.82 -2.64
CA SER A 126 1.38 5.91 -1.20
C SER A 126 0.86 7.30 -0.78
N ASP A 127 1.45 8.36 -1.30
CA ASP A 127 1.03 9.74 -1.01
C ASP A 127 -0.35 10.04 -1.61
N ALA A 128 -0.60 9.61 -2.85
CA ALA A 128 -1.89 9.79 -3.52
C ALA A 128 -3.03 9.05 -2.79
N LEU A 129 -2.78 7.81 -2.34
CA LEU A 129 -3.72 7.04 -1.51
C LEU A 129 -3.96 7.75 -0.16
N SER A 130 -2.89 8.16 0.52
CA SER A 130 -2.99 8.82 1.83
C SER A 130 -3.81 10.12 1.79
N LEU A 131 -3.77 10.83 0.65
CA LEU A 131 -4.45 12.11 0.44
C LEU A 131 -5.72 12.00 -0.42
N VAL A 132 -6.21 10.78 -0.68
CA VAL A 132 -7.43 10.50 -1.45
C VAL A 132 -7.43 11.22 -2.82
N ARG A 133 -6.29 11.24 -3.50
CA ARG A 133 -6.13 11.82 -4.85
C ARG A 133 -6.52 10.78 -5.90
N THR A 134 -7.80 10.42 -5.95
CA THR A 134 -8.37 9.31 -6.73
C THR A 134 -7.84 9.22 -8.16
N PHE A 135 -7.97 10.27 -8.97
CA PHE A 135 -7.48 10.23 -10.36
C PHE A 135 -5.96 10.05 -10.45
N LYS A 136 -5.21 10.61 -9.50
CA LYS A 136 -3.76 10.42 -9.43
C LYS A 136 -3.40 8.98 -9.03
N VAL A 137 -4.17 8.35 -8.14
CA VAL A 137 -4.05 6.93 -7.80
C VAL A 137 -4.23 6.08 -9.05
N LEU A 138 -5.29 6.32 -9.84
CA LEU A 138 -5.55 5.59 -11.09
C LEU A 138 -4.43 5.78 -12.12
N ASP A 139 -3.94 7.00 -12.30
CA ASP A 139 -2.81 7.28 -13.20
C ASP A 139 -1.55 6.53 -12.78
N LEU A 140 -1.22 6.55 -11.49
CA LEU A 140 -0.04 5.85 -10.95
C LEU A 140 -0.19 4.33 -11.00
N ALA A 141 -1.40 3.81 -10.73
CA ALA A 141 -1.71 2.38 -10.85
C ALA A 141 -1.52 1.90 -12.29
N ARG A 142 -1.91 2.70 -13.30
CA ARG A 142 -1.68 2.40 -14.71
C ARG A 142 -0.21 2.33 -15.09
N GLU A 143 0.63 3.18 -14.50
CA GLU A 143 2.08 3.23 -14.75
C GLU A 143 2.85 2.12 -14.00
N LEU A 144 2.26 1.55 -12.95
CA LEU A 144 2.93 0.60 -12.06
C LEU A 144 3.41 -0.69 -12.77
N PRO A 145 2.64 -1.34 -13.66
CA PRO A 145 3.12 -2.52 -14.39
C PRO A 145 4.41 -2.26 -15.17
N GLU A 146 4.51 -1.11 -15.84
CA GLU A 146 5.73 -0.76 -16.59
C GLU A 146 6.92 -0.55 -15.64
N ALA A 147 6.71 0.17 -14.53
CA ALA A 147 7.75 0.37 -13.51
C ALA A 147 8.23 -0.96 -12.91
N ILE A 148 7.31 -1.90 -12.68
CA ILE A 148 7.62 -3.25 -12.21
C ILE A 148 8.46 -4.00 -13.26
N GLU A 149 8.04 -4.04 -14.52
CA GLU A 149 8.79 -4.73 -15.58
C GLU A 149 10.19 -4.15 -15.81
N GLN A 150 10.32 -2.81 -15.74
CA GLN A 150 11.64 -2.16 -15.76
C GLN A 150 12.50 -2.60 -14.58
N SER A 151 11.93 -2.68 -13.37
CA SER A 151 12.66 -3.12 -12.18
C SER A 151 13.08 -4.59 -12.23
N LYS A 152 12.31 -5.48 -12.90
CA LYS A 152 12.68 -6.89 -13.08
C LYS A 152 14.00 -7.05 -13.85
N LYS A 153 14.29 -6.16 -14.80
CA LYS A 153 15.58 -6.13 -15.51
C LYS A 153 16.73 -5.83 -14.55
N ASP A 154 16.55 -4.89 -13.64
CA ASP A 154 17.55 -4.57 -12.63
C ASP A 154 17.73 -5.73 -11.65
N VAL A 155 16.63 -6.35 -11.20
CA VAL A 155 16.62 -7.51 -10.29
C VAL A 155 17.39 -8.70 -10.86
N ALA A 156 17.31 -8.94 -12.17
CA ALA A 156 18.07 -10.01 -12.83
C ALA A 156 19.59 -9.77 -12.81
N ASN A 157 20.02 -8.50 -12.89
CA ASN A 157 21.43 -8.12 -12.96
C ASN A 157 22.06 -7.83 -11.59
N ILE A 158 21.26 -7.55 -10.56
CA ILE A 158 21.73 -7.13 -9.22
C ILE A 158 21.38 -8.21 -8.19
N PRO A 159 22.37 -9.00 -7.72
CA PRO A 159 22.14 -10.07 -6.75
C PRO A 159 21.39 -9.63 -5.48
N GLN A 160 21.69 -8.44 -4.96
CA GLN A 160 21.05 -7.88 -3.77
C GLN A 160 19.55 -7.58 -3.97
N ALA A 161 19.12 -7.36 -5.21
CA ALA A 161 17.74 -7.06 -5.55
C ALA A 161 16.91 -8.33 -5.83
N ARG A 162 17.55 -9.51 -5.95
CA ARG A 162 16.85 -10.79 -6.25
C ARG A 162 15.66 -11.09 -5.34
N PRO A 163 15.69 -10.82 -4.02
CA PRO A 163 14.54 -11.06 -3.15
C PRO A 163 13.27 -10.30 -3.57
N LEU A 164 13.38 -9.20 -4.33
CA LEU A 164 12.23 -8.46 -4.83
C LEU A 164 11.43 -9.22 -5.90
N ALA A 165 12.03 -10.17 -6.61
CA ALA A 165 11.42 -10.77 -7.80
C ALA A 165 9.98 -11.26 -7.55
N SER A 166 9.77 -12.04 -6.47
CA SER A 166 8.45 -12.56 -6.10
C SER A 166 7.53 -11.51 -5.46
N LEU A 167 8.11 -10.49 -4.83
CA LEU A 167 7.37 -9.42 -4.14
C LEU A 167 6.75 -8.44 -5.14
N LEU A 168 7.41 -8.22 -6.28
CA LEU A 168 6.91 -7.38 -7.38
C LEU A 168 5.58 -7.90 -7.92
N ASP A 169 5.44 -9.21 -8.09
CA ASP A 169 4.21 -9.81 -8.61
C ASP A 169 3.04 -9.67 -7.62
N GLN A 170 3.31 -9.75 -6.31
CA GLN A 170 2.31 -9.48 -5.27
C GLN A 170 1.83 -8.03 -5.28
N MET A 171 2.74 -7.07 -5.46
CA MET A 171 2.39 -5.65 -5.60
C MET A 171 1.53 -5.43 -6.84
N ALA A 172 1.91 -6.00 -8.00
CA ALA A 172 1.12 -5.90 -9.23
C ALA A 172 -0.30 -6.44 -9.05
N GLY A 173 -0.45 -7.60 -8.40
CA GLY A 173 -1.75 -8.20 -8.12
C GLY A 173 -2.64 -7.33 -7.23
N THR A 174 -2.06 -6.64 -6.23
CA THR A 174 -2.80 -5.82 -5.26
C THR A 174 -3.54 -4.65 -5.91
N PHE A 175 -2.93 -3.99 -6.90
CA PHE A 175 -3.47 -2.78 -7.53
C PHE A 175 -4.12 -3.04 -8.89
N LYS A 176 -4.27 -4.31 -9.29
CA LYS A 176 -4.73 -4.70 -10.63
C LYS A 176 -6.10 -4.12 -10.99
N GLU A 177 -7.05 -4.18 -10.05
CA GLU A 177 -8.43 -3.70 -10.27
C GLU A 177 -8.54 -2.17 -10.33
N MET A 178 -7.44 -1.44 -10.07
CA MET A 178 -7.36 0.02 -10.18
C MET A 178 -6.74 0.48 -11.51
N ILE A 179 -6.36 -0.45 -12.39
CA ILE A 179 -5.73 -0.15 -13.67
C ILE A 179 -6.81 0.14 -14.71
N VAL A 180 -6.84 1.37 -15.20
CA VAL A 180 -7.77 1.84 -16.25
C VAL A 180 -7.05 2.40 -17.45
N SER A 181 -7.71 2.44 -18.62
CA SER A 181 -7.19 3.17 -19.78
C SER A 181 -7.17 4.67 -19.51
N LYS A 182 -6.36 5.42 -20.28
CA LYS A 182 -6.20 6.87 -20.08
C LYS A 182 -7.50 7.63 -20.36
N GLU A 183 -8.31 7.11 -21.29
CA GLU A 183 -9.58 7.66 -21.72
C GLU A 183 -10.71 7.42 -20.71
N ASN A 184 -10.52 6.49 -19.76
CA ASN A 184 -11.55 6.05 -18.81
C ASN A 184 -11.17 6.35 -17.35
N ASN A 185 -10.53 7.50 -17.10
CA ASN A 185 -10.12 7.90 -15.74
C ASN A 185 -11.30 8.14 -14.78
N GLU A 186 -12.52 8.21 -15.30
CA GLU A 186 -13.76 8.35 -14.53
C GLU A 186 -14.43 7.00 -14.22
N ASP A 187 -13.77 5.86 -14.52
CA ASP A 187 -14.31 4.53 -14.26
C ASP A 187 -14.66 4.33 -12.78
N LEU A 188 -15.95 4.23 -12.49
CA LEU A 188 -16.43 4.09 -11.12
C LEU A 188 -16.07 2.72 -10.52
N LYS A 189 -15.90 1.65 -11.32
CA LYS A 189 -15.50 0.33 -10.80
C LYS A 189 -14.06 0.37 -10.29
N ALA A 190 -13.16 1.04 -11.01
CA ALA A 190 -11.79 1.23 -10.55
C ALA A 190 -11.71 2.12 -9.30
N GLN A 191 -12.55 3.15 -9.21
CA GLN A 191 -12.63 3.96 -7.99
C GLN A 191 -13.25 3.19 -6.82
N ALA A 192 -14.24 2.32 -7.08
CA ALA A 192 -14.79 1.41 -6.09
C ALA A 192 -13.74 0.40 -5.58
N ALA A 193 -12.84 -0.06 -6.45
CA ALA A 193 -11.69 -0.87 -6.03
C ALA A 193 -10.75 -0.13 -5.07
N ILE A 194 -10.58 1.19 -5.22
CA ILE A 194 -9.84 2.02 -4.25
C ILE A 194 -10.59 2.08 -2.91
N VAL A 195 -11.92 2.22 -2.91
CA VAL A 195 -12.73 2.16 -1.67
C VAL A 195 -12.54 0.80 -0.98
N GLN A 196 -12.63 -0.29 -1.74
CA GLN A 196 -12.44 -1.64 -1.21
C GLN A 196 -11.04 -1.79 -0.59
N TYR A 197 -10.01 -1.29 -1.27
CA TYR A 197 -8.65 -1.27 -0.75
C TYR A 197 -8.57 -0.51 0.59
N TYR A 198 -9.20 0.66 0.72
CA TYR A 198 -9.22 1.38 2.00
C TYR A 198 -9.92 0.58 3.10
N LEU A 199 -10.99 -0.16 2.80
CA LEU A 199 -11.66 -1.02 3.78
C LEU A 199 -10.78 -2.18 4.25
N ASP A 200 -10.12 -2.84 3.31
CA ASP A 200 -9.27 -4.02 3.56
C ASP A 200 -8.03 -3.65 4.38
N THR A 201 -7.55 -2.41 4.21
CA THR A 201 -6.37 -1.87 4.90
C THR A 201 -6.71 -1.06 6.16
N GLY A 202 -7.99 -0.94 6.53
CA GLY A 202 -8.43 -0.23 7.73
C GLY A 202 -8.37 1.30 7.65
N GLN A 203 -8.24 1.86 6.44
CA GLN A 203 -8.21 3.30 6.16
C GLN A 203 -9.64 3.88 6.07
N TYR A 204 -10.40 3.76 7.16
CA TYR A 204 -11.84 4.02 7.17
C TYR A 204 -12.24 5.46 6.82
N GLN A 205 -11.45 6.45 7.23
CA GLN A 205 -11.72 7.86 6.90
C GLN A 205 -11.56 8.13 5.39
N GLN A 206 -10.54 7.54 4.76
CA GLN A 206 -10.33 7.59 3.32
C GLN A 206 -11.45 6.86 2.57
N ALA A 207 -11.85 5.68 3.06
CA ALA A 207 -12.98 4.92 2.50
C ALA A 207 -14.28 5.74 2.48
N ILE A 208 -14.61 6.39 3.61
CA ILE A 208 -15.79 7.27 3.71
C ILE A 208 -15.69 8.45 2.75
N THR A 209 -14.51 9.09 2.70
CA THR A 209 -14.29 10.25 1.85
C THR A 209 -14.54 9.90 0.39
N LEU A 210 -13.91 8.82 -0.11
CA LEU A 210 -14.07 8.43 -1.50
C LEU A 210 -15.48 7.87 -1.78
N ALA A 211 -16.03 7.00 -0.93
CA ALA A 211 -17.36 6.42 -1.15
C ALA A 211 -18.45 7.51 -1.26
N ARG A 212 -18.34 8.58 -0.48
CA ARG A 212 -19.23 9.73 -0.59
C ARG A 212 -19.09 10.44 -1.93
N GLU A 213 -17.87 10.66 -2.42
CA GLU A 213 -17.65 11.25 -3.75
C GLU A 213 -18.19 10.36 -4.88
N LEU A 214 -18.17 9.03 -4.70
CA LEU A 214 -18.75 8.10 -5.67
C LEU A 214 -20.27 8.19 -5.73
N LEU A 215 -20.96 8.39 -4.61
CA LEU A 215 -22.42 8.62 -4.62
C LEU A 215 -22.78 9.85 -5.47
N VAL A 216 -21.99 10.93 -5.39
CA VAL A 216 -22.18 12.12 -6.23
C VAL A 216 -21.97 11.77 -7.70
N SER A 217 -20.89 11.05 -8.03
CA SER A 217 -20.60 10.63 -9.40
C SER A 217 -21.66 9.68 -9.96
N GLU A 218 -22.25 8.79 -9.15
CA GLU A 218 -23.37 7.94 -9.57
C GLU A 218 -24.61 8.77 -9.90
N VAL A 219 -24.93 9.79 -9.10
CA VAL A 219 -26.04 10.71 -9.42
C VAL A 219 -25.76 11.48 -10.70
N CYS A 220 -24.52 11.93 -10.92
CA CYS A 220 -24.14 12.55 -12.18
C CYS A 220 -24.39 11.62 -13.38
N LEU A 221 -23.99 10.36 -13.29
CA LEU A 221 -24.26 9.36 -14.34
C LEU A 221 -25.76 9.11 -14.54
N LEU A 222 -26.49 8.90 -13.45
CA LEU A 222 -27.93 8.60 -13.48
C LEU A 222 -28.73 9.69 -14.19
N LEU A 223 -28.36 10.95 -13.94
CA LEU A 223 -29.03 12.15 -14.44
C LEU A 223 -28.37 12.75 -15.69
N LYS A 224 -27.29 12.14 -16.19
CA LYS A 224 -26.48 12.61 -17.33
C LYS A 224 -25.89 14.01 -17.13
N PHE A 225 -25.53 14.32 -15.90
CA PHE A 225 -24.80 15.53 -15.56
C PHE A 225 -23.30 15.37 -15.81
N HIS A 226 -22.61 16.49 -15.98
CA HIS A 226 -21.16 16.51 -16.12
C HIS A 226 -20.49 16.22 -14.76
N MET A 227 -19.60 15.21 -14.70
CA MET A 227 -19.00 14.71 -13.44
C MET A 227 -18.17 15.72 -12.64
N ILE A 228 -17.72 16.80 -13.29
CA ILE A 228 -16.95 17.89 -12.68
C ILE A 228 -17.81 19.14 -12.44
N ASN A 229 -18.48 19.67 -13.48
CA ASN A 229 -19.14 20.97 -13.42
C ASN A 229 -20.46 20.95 -12.64
N ASP A 230 -21.17 19.82 -12.66
CA ASP A 230 -22.53 19.71 -12.11
C ASP A 230 -22.54 18.97 -10.76
N ARG A 231 -21.37 18.78 -10.12
CA ARG A 231 -21.25 18.05 -8.85
C ARG A 231 -22.11 18.68 -7.75
N GLN A 232 -22.15 20.00 -7.69
CA GLN A 232 -22.96 20.70 -6.69
C GLN A 232 -24.45 20.38 -6.88
N CYS A 233 -24.95 20.31 -8.11
CA CYS A 233 -26.33 19.94 -8.40
C CYS A 233 -26.62 18.50 -7.94
N ALA A 234 -25.70 17.56 -8.20
CA ALA A 234 -25.83 16.18 -7.74
C ALA A 234 -25.81 16.08 -6.20
N GLU A 235 -24.95 16.83 -5.53
CA GLU A 235 -24.93 16.94 -4.06
C GLU A 235 -26.23 17.54 -3.51
N ASP A 236 -26.75 18.60 -4.12
CA ASP A 236 -28.01 19.22 -3.69
C ASP A 236 -29.20 18.26 -3.84
N ILE A 237 -29.21 17.44 -4.90
CA ILE A 237 -30.20 16.38 -5.09
C ILE A 237 -30.10 15.31 -3.99
N LEU A 238 -28.87 14.90 -3.62
CA LEU A 238 -28.63 13.95 -2.53
C LEU A 238 -28.99 14.52 -1.15
N ASN A 239 -28.81 15.84 -0.97
CA ASN A 239 -29.21 16.56 0.23
C ASN A 239 -30.70 16.93 0.29
N GLU A 240 -31.46 16.65 -0.78
CA GLU A 240 -32.86 17.09 -0.94
C GLU A 240 -33.02 18.62 -0.86
N LYS A 241 -32.03 19.36 -1.37
CA LYS A 241 -31.95 20.83 -1.41
C LYS A 241 -31.99 21.41 -2.82
N ASN A 242 -32.18 20.57 -3.84
CA ASN A 242 -32.22 21.02 -5.23
C ASN A 242 -33.38 22.00 -5.46
N THR A 243 -33.08 23.15 -6.05
CA THR A 243 -34.08 24.19 -6.39
C THR A 243 -34.80 23.89 -7.70
N GLU A 244 -34.10 23.27 -8.64
CA GLU A 244 -34.68 22.81 -9.91
C GLU A 244 -35.30 21.42 -9.76
N PRO A 245 -36.42 21.13 -10.46
CA PRO A 245 -37.00 19.79 -10.46
C PRO A 245 -36.03 18.78 -11.09
N LEU A 246 -36.18 17.51 -10.73
CA LEU A 246 -35.42 16.45 -11.38
C LEU A 246 -35.69 16.44 -12.90
N PRO A 247 -34.70 16.07 -13.73
CA PRO A 247 -34.87 16.02 -15.18
C PRO A 247 -36.12 15.24 -15.61
N SER A 248 -36.89 15.77 -16.57
CA SER A 248 -38.03 15.04 -17.12
C SER A 248 -37.57 13.76 -17.82
N GLY A 249 -38.20 12.61 -17.53
CA GLY A 249 -37.90 11.33 -18.18
C GLY A 249 -37.17 10.29 -17.31
N LEU A 250 -37.03 10.53 -16.01
CA LEU A 250 -36.66 9.46 -15.06
C LEU A 250 -37.76 8.38 -15.00
N THR A 251 -37.38 7.13 -15.24
CA THR A 251 -38.28 5.99 -15.04
C THR A 251 -38.52 5.76 -13.54
N PRO A 252 -39.63 5.09 -13.16
CA PRO A 252 -39.88 4.72 -11.76
C PRO A 252 -38.69 3.99 -11.12
N ASP A 253 -38.05 3.07 -11.83
CA ASP A 253 -36.88 2.33 -11.32
C ASP A 253 -35.69 3.24 -11.01
N LYS A 254 -35.42 4.25 -11.87
CA LYS A 254 -34.36 5.21 -11.62
C LYS A 254 -34.68 6.14 -10.45
N LEU A 255 -35.96 6.45 -10.21
CA LEU A 255 -36.39 7.20 -9.03
C LEU A 255 -36.21 6.38 -7.75
N ILE A 256 -36.56 5.09 -7.78
CA ILE A 256 -36.31 4.17 -6.66
C ILE A 256 -34.81 4.14 -6.34
N TYR A 257 -33.97 3.92 -7.36
CA TYR A 257 -32.53 3.90 -7.19
C TYR A 257 -31.96 5.23 -6.69
N LEU A 258 -32.43 6.38 -7.19
CA LEU A 258 -32.04 7.69 -6.65
C LEU A 258 -32.37 7.83 -5.15
N ASN A 259 -33.51 7.31 -4.72
CA ASN A 259 -33.89 7.32 -3.30
C ASN A 259 -33.02 6.37 -2.47
N GLU A 260 -32.56 5.24 -3.02
CA GLU A 260 -31.56 4.38 -2.38
C GLU A 260 -30.23 5.15 -2.17
N LEU A 261 -29.77 5.89 -3.18
CA LEU A 261 -28.57 6.73 -3.09
C LEU A 261 -28.71 7.84 -2.04
N ARG A 262 -29.88 8.49 -1.95
CA ARG A 262 -30.19 9.47 -0.89
C ARG A 262 -30.14 8.84 0.51
N ALA A 263 -30.70 7.65 0.68
CA ALA A 263 -30.65 6.94 1.95
C ALA A 263 -29.21 6.61 2.36
N LEU A 264 -28.36 6.16 1.41
CA LEU A 264 -26.94 5.94 1.66
C LEU A 264 -26.21 7.24 2.00
N TRP A 265 -26.44 8.32 1.26
CA TRP A 265 -25.84 9.64 1.49
C TRP A 265 -26.10 10.17 2.91
N LYS A 266 -27.34 10.00 3.40
CA LYS A 266 -27.71 10.35 4.76
C LYS A 266 -26.89 9.59 5.80
N ASN A 267 -26.73 8.27 5.63
CA ASN A 267 -25.91 7.45 6.52
C ASN A 267 -24.44 7.92 6.56
N PHE A 268 -23.87 8.28 5.39
CA PHE A 268 -22.51 8.81 5.31
C PHE A 268 -22.33 10.17 5.97
N SER A 269 -23.37 11.02 5.96
CA SER A 269 -23.31 12.34 6.61
C SER A 269 -23.07 12.20 8.11
N ASP A 270 -23.78 11.30 8.77
CA ASP A 270 -23.61 11.05 10.20
C ASP A 270 -22.25 10.42 10.51
N LEU A 271 -21.83 9.40 9.73
CA LEU A 271 -20.53 8.75 9.89
C LEU A 271 -19.35 9.70 9.70
N ARG A 272 -19.39 10.49 8.63
CA ARG A 272 -18.35 11.50 8.34
C ARG A 272 -18.28 12.52 9.46
N ASN A 273 -19.41 13.02 9.94
CA ASN A 273 -19.44 14.03 10.97
C ASN A 273 -18.81 13.51 12.27
N ASP A 274 -19.10 12.27 12.68
CA ASP A 274 -18.51 11.67 13.88
C ASP A 274 -16.97 11.59 13.78
N ILE A 275 -16.47 11.07 12.65
CA ILE A 275 -15.03 10.92 12.40
C ILE A 275 -14.32 12.27 12.25
N ASN A 276 -14.86 13.17 11.42
CA ASN A 276 -14.20 14.45 11.11
C ASN A 276 -14.26 15.46 12.24
N HIS A 277 -15.21 15.33 13.17
CA HIS A 277 -15.22 16.10 14.41
C HIS A 277 -14.45 15.41 15.54
N ALA A 278 -13.70 14.33 15.24
CA ALA A 278 -12.86 13.61 16.21
C ALA A 278 -13.63 13.18 17.47
N GLY A 279 -14.91 12.82 17.33
CA GLY A 279 -15.78 12.45 18.46
C GLY A 279 -16.19 13.61 19.38
N MET A 280 -15.91 14.87 19.03
CA MET A 280 -16.31 16.06 19.82
C MET A 280 -17.79 16.42 19.60
N ARG A 281 -18.70 15.54 20.02
CA ARG A 281 -20.16 15.69 19.96
C ARG A 281 -20.83 15.10 21.21
N GLU A 282 -22.10 15.42 21.44
CA GLU A 282 -22.83 14.97 22.65
C GLU A 282 -22.90 13.43 22.78
N ASN A 283 -23.03 12.72 21.66
CA ASN A 283 -23.12 11.26 21.61
C ASN A 283 -22.22 10.72 20.50
N PRO A 284 -20.90 10.60 20.73
CA PRO A 284 -19.98 10.04 19.75
C PRO A 284 -20.17 8.53 19.67
N ALA A 285 -20.16 7.99 18.46
CA ALA A 285 -20.26 6.55 18.26
C ALA A 285 -18.99 5.84 18.75
N ALA A 286 -19.14 4.63 19.29
CA ALA A 286 -18.00 3.79 19.64
C ALA A 286 -17.22 3.37 18.38
N ALA A 287 -15.90 3.22 18.49
CA ALA A 287 -15.03 2.92 17.35
C ALA A 287 -15.44 1.65 16.58
N ASN A 288 -15.84 0.58 17.28
CA ASN A 288 -16.30 -0.64 16.64
C ASN A 288 -17.60 -0.44 15.84
N VAL A 289 -18.51 0.41 16.32
CA VAL A 289 -19.75 0.77 15.61
C VAL A 289 -19.43 1.57 14.34
N LEU A 290 -18.51 2.54 14.43
CA LEU A 290 -18.05 3.30 13.26
C LEU A 290 -17.41 2.39 12.21
N ILE A 291 -16.56 1.45 12.61
CA ILE A 291 -15.92 0.49 11.70
C ILE A 291 -16.96 -0.37 10.99
N THR A 292 -17.91 -0.96 11.74
CA THR A 292 -18.96 -1.81 11.16
C THR A 292 -19.82 -1.02 10.18
N ASN A 293 -20.30 0.16 10.58
CA ASN A 293 -21.14 1.00 9.74
C ASN A 293 -20.38 1.51 8.50
N THR A 294 -19.08 1.82 8.63
CA THR A 294 -18.24 2.21 7.49
C THR A 294 -18.16 1.10 6.48
N LYS A 295 -17.81 -0.13 6.93
CA LYS A 295 -17.73 -1.29 6.05
C LYS A 295 -19.06 -1.55 5.36
N GLU A 296 -20.16 -1.57 6.11
CA GLU A 296 -21.49 -1.84 5.56
C GLU A 296 -21.90 -0.79 4.51
N ASN A 297 -21.78 0.51 4.81
CA ASN A 297 -22.22 1.56 3.89
C ASN A 297 -21.29 1.66 2.67
N CYS A 298 -19.96 1.54 2.83
CA CYS A 298 -19.05 1.52 1.69
C CYS A 298 -19.28 0.29 0.80
N SER A 299 -19.54 -0.90 1.37
CA SER A 299 -19.90 -2.07 0.57
C SER A 299 -21.20 -1.88 -0.22
N LYS A 300 -22.20 -1.18 0.33
CA LYS A 300 -23.43 -0.84 -0.41
C LYS A 300 -23.15 0.10 -1.59
N VAL A 301 -22.23 1.07 -1.44
CA VAL A 301 -21.80 1.94 -2.55
C VAL A 301 -21.04 1.15 -3.62
N ILE A 302 -20.14 0.25 -3.23
CA ILE A 302 -19.44 -0.61 -4.20
C ILE A 302 -20.45 -1.45 -4.98
N GLN A 303 -21.44 -2.04 -4.29
CA GLN A 303 -22.49 -2.83 -4.92
C GLN A 303 -23.43 -2.01 -5.82
N SER A 304 -23.68 -0.73 -5.52
CA SER A 304 -24.53 0.11 -6.38
C SER A 304 -23.86 0.38 -7.73
N ILE A 305 -22.54 0.58 -7.72
CA ILE A 305 -21.73 0.83 -8.92
C ILE A 305 -21.72 -0.38 -9.85
N ASP A 306 -21.69 -1.60 -9.28
CA ASP A 306 -21.72 -2.85 -10.04
C ASP A 306 -23.08 -3.11 -10.72
N ARG A 307 -24.18 -2.59 -10.17
CA ARG A 307 -25.53 -2.79 -10.71
C ARG A 307 -25.85 -1.90 -11.90
N ASN A 308 -25.18 -0.77 -12.03
CA ASN A 308 -25.55 0.31 -12.95
C ASN A 308 -24.68 0.39 -14.22
N ASN A 309 -23.68 -0.51 -14.35
CA ASN A 309 -22.73 -0.60 -15.46
C ASN A 309 -22.62 -2.02 -16.02
#